data_AF-A0ABD1MNN6-F1
#
_entry.id   AF-A0ABD1MNN6-F1
#
_cell.length_a   1.000
_cell.length_b   1.000
_cell.length_c   1.000
_cell.angle_alpha   90.00
_cell.angle_beta   90.00
_cell.angle_gamma   90.00
#
_symmetry.space_group_name_H-M   'P 1'
#
loop_
_entity.id
_entity.type
_entity.pdbx_description
1 polymer ?
#
loop_
_entity_poly.entity_id
_entity_poly.type
_entity_poly.pdbx_seq_one_letter_code
_entity_poly.pdbx_strand_id
1 'polypeptide(L)'
;MRKSIIDETFYHLGVERVSFSQLQKLDWEFLELKIKTWLKAAKFAVGTLFRGERILCNRVFSTGSGQRIAELCFAEIAKDGTASLFSFVEMVAK
;
A
#
# COMPACT_ATOMS: atom_id res chain seq x y z
N MET A 1 0.61 10.48 11.70
CA MET A 1 0.51 9.22 12.50
C MET A 1 -0.08 8.07 11.70
N ARG A 2 -1.30 8.14 11.14
CA ARG A 2 -1.87 6.98 10.41
C ARG A 2 -1.11 6.62 9.12
N LYS A 3 -0.73 7.62 8.32
CA LYS A 3 0.12 7.42 7.13
C LYS A 3 1.45 6.74 7.48
N SER A 4 2.12 7.20 8.54
CA SER A 4 3.40 6.63 8.95
C SER A 4 3.30 5.18 9.42
N ILE A 5 2.17 4.75 10.01
CA ILE A 5 1.93 3.34 10.34
C ILE A 5 1.86 2.49 9.06
N ILE A 6 1.24 3.01 8.00
CA ILE A 6 1.19 2.31 6.71
C ILE A 6 2.59 2.21 6.12
N ASP A 7 3.36 3.30 6.12
CA ASP A 7 4.73 3.33 5.62
C ASP A 7 5.65 2.37 6.38
N GLU A 8 5.56 2.35 7.72
CA GLU A 8 6.30 1.43 8.59
C GLU A 8 5.91 -0.03 8.36
N THR A 9 4.60 -0.30 8.22
CA THR A 9 4.11 -1.65 7.89
C THR A 9 4.67 -2.12 6.56
N PHE A 10 4.74 -1.24 5.56
CA PHE A 10 5.28 -1.55 4.24
C PHE A 10 6.78 -1.80 4.27
N TYR A 11 7.52 -1.02 5.05
CA TYR A 11 8.93 -1.26 5.31
C TYR A 11 9.14 -2.67 5.89
N HIS A 12 8.36 -3.08 6.90
CA HIS A 12 8.45 -4.42 7.49
C HIS A 12 7.99 -5.55 6.56
N LEU A 13 7.11 -5.27 5.60
CA LEU A 13 6.67 -6.21 4.58
C LEU A 13 7.63 -6.31 3.38
N GLY A 14 8.73 -5.55 3.38
CA GLY A 14 9.71 -5.55 2.29
C GLY A 14 9.21 -4.85 1.02
N VAL A 15 8.26 -3.91 1.15
CA VAL A 15 7.85 -3.03 0.05
C VAL A 15 8.92 -1.97 -0.12
N GLU A 16 9.88 -2.26 -0.98
CA GLU A 16 10.99 -1.36 -1.29
C GLU A 16 10.67 -0.48 -2.50
N ARG A 17 11.17 0.76 -2.46
CA ARG A 17 11.24 1.60 -3.66
C ARG A 17 12.43 1.15 -4.49
N VAL A 18 12.15 0.60 -5.67
CA VAL A 18 13.16 0.22 -6.66
C VAL A 18 13.04 1.20 -7.84
N SER A 19 14.15 1.68 -8.40
CA SER A 19 14.07 2.47 -9.63
C SER A 19 13.93 1.54 -10.83
N PHE A 20 13.33 2.03 -11.93
CA PHE A 20 13.25 1.27 -13.18
C PHE A 20 14.62 0.80 -13.67
N SER A 21 15.65 1.64 -13.54
CA SER A 21 17.03 1.31 -13.92
C SER A 21 17.67 0.22 -13.04
N GLN A 22 17.27 0.11 -11.77
CA GLN A 22 17.67 -1.00 -10.90
C GLN A 22 16.93 -2.28 -11.29
N LEU A 23 15.63 -2.16 -11.58
CA LEU A 23 14.77 -3.27 -11.97
C LEU A 23 15.26 -3.97 -13.25
N GLN A 24 15.67 -3.21 -14.27
CA GLN A 24 16.21 -3.74 -15.53
C GLN A 24 17.54 -4.50 -15.38
N LYS A 25 18.27 -4.28 -14.28
CA LYS A 25 19.57 -4.92 -14.01
C LYS A 25 19.45 -6.13 -13.09
N LEU A 26 18.25 -6.45 -12.59
CA LEU A 26 18.03 -7.60 -11.73
C LEU A 26 17.96 -8.88 -12.56
N ASP A 27 18.64 -9.92 -12.09
CA ASP A 27 18.44 -11.26 -12.64
C ASP A 27 17.01 -11.74 -12.35
N TRP A 28 16.53 -12.65 -13.20
CA TRP A 28 15.18 -13.19 -13.11
C TRP A 28 14.87 -13.78 -11.73
N GLU A 29 15.82 -14.49 -11.12
CA GLU A 29 15.64 -15.10 -9.80
C GLU A 29 15.36 -14.05 -8.71
N PHE A 30 16.07 -12.92 -8.74
CA PHE A 30 15.84 -11.81 -7.80
C PHE A 30 14.51 -11.09 -8.09
N LEU A 31 14.16 -10.93 -9.36
CA LEU A 31 12.88 -10.36 -9.75
C LEU A 31 11.71 -11.21 -9.25
N GLU A 32 11.79 -12.53 -9.41
CA GLU A 32 10.77 -13.47 -8.93
C GLU A 32 10.61 -13.39 -7.40
N LEU A 33 11.72 -13.30 -6.65
CA LEU A 33 11.68 -13.08 -5.21
C LEU A 33 10.98 -11.77 -4.84
N LYS A 34 11.28 -10.67 -5.53
CA LYS A 34 10.61 -9.37 -5.31
C LYS A 34 9.11 -9.43 -5.64
N ILE A 35 8.71 -10.12 -6.72
CA ILE A 35 7.29 -10.33 -7.06
C ILE A 35 6.58 -11.11 -5.96
N LYS A 36 7.19 -12.18 -5.44
CA LYS A 36 6.62 -12.98 -4.34
C LYS A 36 6.47 -12.16 -3.06
N THR A 37 7.47 -11.35 -2.71
CA THR A 37 7.41 -10.43 -1.56
C THR A 37 6.30 -9.40 -1.75
N TRP A 38 6.24 -8.75 -2.91
CA TRP A 38 5.19 -7.80 -3.25
C TRP A 38 3.80 -8.43 -3.15
N LEU A 39 3.60 -9.65 -3.66
CA LEU A 39 2.31 -10.33 -3.63
C LEU A 39 1.83 -10.57 -2.18
N LYS A 40 2.74 -10.96 -1.28
CA LYS A 40 2.43 -11.12 0.15
C LYS A 40 2.06 -9.78 0.78
N ALA A 41 2.85 -8.74 0.51
CA ALA A 41 2.61 -7.40 1.02
C ALA A 41 1.28 -6.83 0.51
N ALA A 42 0.97 -6.98 -0.77
CA ALA A 42 -0.27 -6.51 -1.39
C ALA A 42 -1.51 -7.20 -0.79
N LYS A 43 -1.45 -8.53 -0.61
CA LYS A 43 -2.52 -9.29 0.05
C LYS A 43 -2.77 -8.77 1.47
N PHE A 44 -1.72 -8.54 2.25
CA PHE A 44 -1.85 -8.01 3.60
C PHE A 44 -2.37 -6.57 3.61
N ALA A 45 -1.81 -5.70 2.77
CA ALA A 45 -2.16 -4.30 2.67
C ALA A 45 -3.65 -4.11 2.34
N VAL A 46 -4.15 -4.82 1.31
CA VAL A 46 -5.55 -4.74 0.89
C VAL A 46 -6.48 -5.45 1.86
N GLY A 47 -6.14 -6.69 2.25
CA GLY A 47 -7.02 -7.54 3.05
C GLY A 47 -7.14 -7.12 4.51
N THR A 48 -6.10 -6.48 5.05
CA THR A 48 -5.98 -6.17 6.48
C THR A 48 -5.82 -4.68 6.72
N LEU A 49 -4.74 -4.07 6.21
CA LEU A 49 -4.35 -2.71 6.59
C LEU A 49 -5.35 -1.65 6.11
N PHE A 50 -5.60 -1.56 4.80
CA PHE A 50 -6.54 -0.60 4.23
C PHE A 50 -7.98 -0.92 4.62
N ARG A 51 -8.33 -2.20 4.73
CA ARG A 51 -9.65 -2.62 5.22
C ARG A 51 -9.89 -2.13 6.65
N GLY A 52 -8.91 -2.32 7.53
CA GLY A 52 -8.96 -1.86 8.92
C GLY A 52 -9.08 -0.34 9.01
N GLU A 53 -8.27 0.38 8.23
CA GLU A 53 -8.33 1.84 8.19
C GLU A 53 -9.70 2.35 7.73
N ARG A 54 -10.29 1.74 6.68
CA ARG A 54 -11.65 2.09 6.24
C ARG A 54 -12.70 1.86 7.32
N ILE A 55 -12.62 0.75 8.05
CA ILE A 55 -13.52 0.46 9.19
C ILE A 55 -13.35 1.52 10.28
N LEU A 56 -12.12 1.90 10.59
CA LEU A 56 -11.84 2.95 11.59
C LEU A 56 -12.39 4.32 11.15
N CYS A 57 -12.17 4.73 9.90
CA CYS A 57 -12.75 5.97 9.37
C CYS A 57 -14.28 5.97 9.48
N ASN A 58 -14.94 4.89 9.04
CA ASN A 58 -16.39 4.76 9.14
C ASN A 58 -16.89 4.82 10.60
N ARG A 59 -16.15 4.22 11.54
CA ARG A 59 -16.49 4.25 12.96
C ARG A 59 -16.31 5.63 13.59
N VAL A 60 -15.26 6.35 13.24
CA VAL A 60 -14.98 7.70 13.78
C VAL A 60 -15.98 8.72 13.25
N PHE A 61 -16.40 8.60 11.98
CA PHE A 61 -17.31 9.53 11.33
C PHE A 61 -18.71 8.95 11.09
N SER A 62 -19.22 8.14 12.03
CA SER A 62 -20.47 7.39 11.84
C SER A 62 -21.76 8.24 11.90
N THR A 63 -21.68 9.53 12.21
CA THR A 63 -22.85 10.38 12.49
C THR A 63 -23.15 11.39 11.39
N GLY A 64 -24.42 11.59 11.06
CA GLY A 64 -24.88 12.65 10.16
C GLY A 64 -24.23 12.59 8.77
N SER A 65 -23.66 13.70 8.32
CA SER A 65 -22.91 13.80 7.05
C SER A 65 -21.51 13.16 7.07
N GLY A 66 -21.18 12.42 8.13
CA GLY A 66 -19.85 11.86 8.37
C GLY A 66 -19.38 10.82 7.34
N GLN A 67 -20.29 10.18 6.59
CA GLN A 67 -19.92 9.19 5.56
C GLN A 67 -18.95 9.77 4.51
N ARG A 68 -19.22 11.00 4.02
CA ARG A 68 -18.34 11.66 3.05
C ARG A 68 -16.97 11.99 3.66
N ILE A 69 -16.96 12.36 4.94
CA ILE A 69 -15.73 12.66 5.68
C ILE A 69 -14.91 11.38 5.88
N ALA A 70 -15.57 10.26 6.21
CA ALA A 70 -14.94 8.94 6.33
C ALA A 70 -14.23 8.55 5.03
N GLU A 71 -14.91 8.68 3.90
CA GLU A 71 -14.36 8.34 2.58
C GLU A 71 -13.17 9.21 2.20
N LEU A 72 -13.26 10.54 2.39
CA LEU A 72 -12.16 11.46 2.12
C LEU A 72 -10.98 11.21 3.04
N CYS A 73 -11.22 10.98 4.33
CA CYS A 73 -10.18 10.69 5.31
C CYS A 73 -9.45 9.38 4.97
N PHE A 74 -10.20 8.32 4.66
CA PHE A 74 -9.62 7.06 4.20
C PHE A 74 -8.80 7.24 2.93
N ALA A 75 -9.33 7.93 1.93
CA ALA A 75 -8.64 8.16 0.67
C ALA A 75 -7.33 8.92 0.90
N GLU A 76 -7.34 10.00 1.69
CA GLU A 76 -6.15 10.77 2.01
C GLU A 76 -5.09 9.95 2.75
N ILE A 77 -5.49 9.08 3.69
CA ILE A 77 -4.58 8.21 4.44
C ILE A 77 -4.00 7.10 3.55
N ALA A 78 -4.82 6.48 2.71
CA ALA A 78 -4.42 5.33 1.90
C ALA A 78 -3.63 5.72 0.65
N LYS A 79 -3.78 6.95 0.14
CA LYS A 79 -3.23 7.42 -1.14
C LYS A 79 -1.73 7.14 -1.33
N ASP A 80 -0.92 7.55 -0.38
CA ASP A 80 0.55 7.44 -0.51
C ASP A 80 0.99 5.97 -0.41
N GLY A 81 0.32 5.20 0.45
CA GLY A 81 0.52 3.76 0.57
C GLY A 81 0.14 3.03 -0.72
N THR A 82 -1.06 3.24 -1.26
CA THR A 82 -1.46 2.59 -2.52
C THR A 82 -0.51 2.96 -3.66
N ALA A 83 -0.11 4.23 -3.79
CA ALA A 83 0.89 4.65 -4.77
C ALA A 83 2.23 3.89 -4.61
N SER A 84 2.74 3.78 -3.38
CA SER A 84 3.97 3.04 -3.08
C SER A 84 3.84 1.56 -3.46
N LEU A 85 2.75 0.91 -3.07
CA LEU A 85 2.50 -0.51 -3.34
C LEU A 85 2.41 -0.78 -4.85
N PHE A 86 1.66 0.03 -5.60
CA PHE A 86 1.43 -0.21 -7.03
C PHE A 86 2.57 0.24 -7.94
N SER A 87 3.47 1.12 -7.47
CA SER A 87 4.63 1.56 -8.24
C SER A 87 5.49 0.39 -8.74
N PHE A 88 5.68 -0.64 -7.92
CA PHE A 88 6.47 -1.82 -8.28
C PHE A 88 5.88 -2.57 -9.49
N VAL A 89 4.59 -2.88 -9.46
CA VAL A 89 3.94 -3.60 -10.57
C VAL A 89 3.83 -2.76 -11.83
N GLU A 90 3.67 -1.43 -11.69
CA GLU A 90 3.70 -0.55 -12.86
C GLU A 90 5.06 -0.59 -13.56
N MET A 91 6.17 -0.70 -12.81
CA MET A 91 7.50 -0.82 -13.40
C MET A 91 7.75 -2.21 -14.01
N VAL A 92 7.23 -3.28 -13.41
CA VAL A 92 7.37 -4.65 -13.93
C VAL A 92 6.53 -4.86 -15.20
N ALA A 93 5.40 -4.15 -15.34
CA ALA A 93 4.53 -4.25 -16.50
C ALA A 93 4.98 -3.41 -17.71
N LYS A 94 6.02 -2.57 -17.54
CA LYS A 94 6.63 -1.76 -18.60
C LYS A 94 7.77 -2.52 -19.27
#